data_AF-A0A924SZW3-F1
#
_entry.id   AF-A0A924SZW3-F1
#
_cell.length_a   1.000
_cell.length_b   1.000
_cell.length_c   1.000
_cell.angle_alpha   90.00
_cell.angle_beta   90.00
_cell.angle_gamma   90.00
#
_symmetry.space_group_name_H-M   'P 1'
#
loop_
_entity.id
_entity.type
_entity.pdbx_description
1 polymer ?
#
loop_
_entity_poly.entity_id
_entity_poly.type
_entity_poly.pdbx_seq_one_letter_code
_entity_poly.pdbx_strand_id
1 'polypeptide(L)'
;MRTKSLLTEAKQIDRAVTLIGLGARLQVLESETDISYERLLRLYKEVSGKSPSKGQLPFSTDWFMTWQPNIHASLFLNIHEYLN
;
A
#
# COMPACT_ATOMS: atom_id res chain seq x y z
N MET A 1 -7.12 20.48 19.98
CA MET A 1 -6.85 19.09 19.56
C MET A 1 -8.10 18.55 18.88
N ARG A 2 -8.06 18.36 17.56
CA ARG A 2 -9.19 17.81 16.81
C ARG A 2 -9.33 16.34 17.21
N THR A 3 -10.42 15.99 17.89
CA THR A 3 -10.75 14.61 18.25
C THR A 3 -10.74 13.77 16.97
N LYS A 4 -9.69 12.96 16.77
CA LYS A 4 -9.66 11.96 15.70
C LYS A 4 -10.90 11.08 15.91
N SER A 5 -11.79 11.06 14.94
CA SER A 5 -13.02 10.27 15.05
C SER A 5 -12.64 8.80 15.08
N LEU A 6 -13.10 8.04 16.08
CA LEU A 6 -12.86 6.60 16.16
C LEU A 6 -13.31 5.88 14.88
N LEU A 7 -14.35 6.40 14.23
CA LEU A 7 -14.83 5.90 12.93
C LEU A 7 -13.81 6.12 11.81
N THR A 8 -13.11 7.26 11.80
CA THR A 8 -12.06 7.52 10.80
C THR A 8 -10.85 6.62 11.02
N GLU A 9 -10.50 6.35 12.28
CA GLU A 9 -9.42 5.45 12.63
C GLU A 9 -9.73 3.99 12.25
N ALA A 10 -10.97 3.53 12.54
CA ALA A 10 -11.42 2.21 12.14
C ALA A 10 -11.39 2.03 10.61
N LYS A 11 -11.82 3.04 9.84
CA LYS A 11 -11.73 3.02 8.36
C LYS A 11 -10.29 2.95 7.85
N GLN A 12 -9.36 3.65 8.50
CA GLN A 12 -7.95 3.61 8.11
C GLN A 12 -7.32 2.23 8.39
N ILE A 13 -7.68 1.60 9.51
CA ILE A 13 -7.24 0.25 9.84
C ILE A 13 -7.80 -0.75 8.83
N ASP A 14 -9.09 -0.69 8.53
CA ASP A 14 -9.74 -1.58 7.57
C ASP A 14 -9.12 -1.47 6.16
N ARG A 15 -8.83 -0.23 5.73
CA ARG A 15 -8.08 0.01 4.49
C ARG A 15 -6.68 -0.58 4.55
N ALA A 16 -5.94 -0.40 5.64
CA ALA A 16 -4.61 -0.98 5.81
C ALA A 16 -4.64 -2.51 5.75
N VAL A 17 -5.61 -3.15 6.41
CA VAL A 17 -5.80 -4.62 6.37
C VAL A 17 -6.06 -5.10 4.94
N THR A 18 -6.95 -4.41 4.21
CA THR A 18 -7.26 -4.74 2.82
C THR A 18 -6.02 -4.65 1.93
N LEU A 19 -5.24 -3.57 2.06
CA LEU A 19 -4.00 -3.38 1.31
C LEU A 19 -2.95 -4.45 1.66
N ILE A 20 -2.81 -4.82 2.94
CA ILE A 20 -1.92 -5.92 3.36
C ILE A 20 -2.36 -7.25 2.72
N GLY A 21 -3.67 -7.52 2.66
CA GLY A 21 -4.22 -8.70 2.00
C GLY A 21 -3.92 -8.77 0.51
N LEU A 22 -3.84 -7.62 -0.17
CA LEU A 22 -3.42 -7.49 -1.56
C LEU A 22 -1.89 -7.57 -1.76
N GLY A 23 -1.12 -7.73 -0.68
CA GLY A 23 0.34 -7.79 -0.74
C GLY A 23 1.02 -6.42 -0.83
N ALA A 24 0.35 -5.35 -0.40
CA ALA A 24 0.94 -4.02 -0.37
C ALA A 24 2.19 -3.98 0.53
N ARG A 25 3.22 -3.28 0.05
CA ARG A 25 4.44 -3.04 0.83
C ARG A 25 4.22 -1.96 1.87
N LEU A 26 5.03 -1.99 2.93
CA LEU A 26 4.92 -1.06 4.05
C LEU A 26 5.04 0.41 3.61
N GLN A 27 5.86 0.72 2.60
CA GLN A 27 5.97 2.08 2.06
C GLN A 27 4.67 2.59 1.42
N VAL A 28 3.88 1.69 0.80
CA VAL A 28 2.58 2.04 0.21
C VAL A 28 1.54 2.24 1.31
N LEU A 29 1.59 1.42 2.37
CA LEU A 29 0.70 1.58 3.52
C LEU A 29 0.95 2.92 4.24
N GLU A 30 2.21 3.35 4.32
CA GLU A 30 2.60 4.63 4.92
C GLU A 30 2.11 5.84 4.08
N SER A 31 2.10 5.73 2.75
CA SER A 31 1.59 6.82 1.90
C SER A 31 0.06 6.90 1.86
N GLU A 32 -0.64 5.76 2.00
CA GLU A 32 -2.10 5.66 1.89
C GLU A 32 -2.85 5.80 3.22
N THR A 33 -2.16 5.79 4.37
CA THR A 33 -2.79 5.83 5.70
C THR A 33 -2.07 6.76 6.68
N ASP A 34 -2.81 7.40 7.59
CA ASP A 34 -2.24 8.26 8.65
C ASP A 34 -1.81 7.46 9.91
N ILE A 35 -1.58 6.16 9.75
CA ILE A 35 -1.23 5.25 10.86
C ILE A 35 0.28 5.30 11.09
N SER A 36 0.71 5.30 12.35
CA SER A 36 2.13 5.28 12.67
C SER A 36 2.82 4.00 12.16
N TYR A 37 4.07 4.14 11.73
CA TYR A 37 4.89 3.04 11.22
C TYR A 37 4.91 1.81 12.14
N GLU A 38 5.05 2.04 13.46
CA GLU A 38 5.04 0.94 14.45
C GLU A 38 3.73 0.16 14.45
N ARG A 39 2.60 0.85 14.31
CA ARG A 39 1.27 0.23 14.32
C ARG A 39 1.01 -0.51 13.01
N LEU A 40 1.45 0.04 11.88
CA LEU A 40 1.44 -0.66 10.59
C LEU A 40 2.31 -1.93 10.63
N LEU A 41 3.48 -1.87 11.26
CA LEU A 41 4.37 -3.03 11.39
C LEU A 41 3.74 -4.17 12.20
N ARG A 42 3.04 -3.83 13.30
CA ARG A 42 2.30 -4.82 14.11
C ARG A 42 1.15 -5.42 13.30
N LEU A 43 0.34 -4.56 12.67
CA LEU A 43 -0.80 -4.97 11.84
C LEU A 43 -0.35 -5.88 10.68
N TYR A 44 0.75 -5.55 10.03
CA TYR A 44 1.33 -6.36 8.95
C TYR A 44 1.71 -7.76 9.44
N LYS A 45 2.36 -7.86 10.61
CA LYS A 45 2.73 -9.15 11.19
C LYS A 45 1.51 -9.97 11.61
N GLU A 46 0.48 -9.32 12.15
CA GLU A 46 -0.78 -9.95 12.55
C GLU A 46 -1.54 -10.53 11.35
N VAL A 47 -1.64 -9.78 10.26
CA VAL A 47 -2.41 -10.19 9.06
C VAL A 47 -1.61 -11.14 8.16
N SER A 48 -0.33 -10.86 7.91
CA SER A 48 0.49 -11.62 6.95
C SER A 48 1.24 -12.80 7.59
N GLY A 49 1.39 -12.83 8.91
CA GLY A 49 2.15 -13.86 9.64
C GLY A 49 3.66 -13.86 9.35
N LYS A 50 4.13 -12.91 8.52
CA LYS A 50 5.53 -12.79 8.09
C LYS A 50 6.05 -11.39 8.38
N SER A 51 7.36 -11.27 8.57
CA SER A 51 8.00 -9.96 8.61
C SER A 51 7.98 -9.33 7.21
N PRO A 52 7.70 -8.02 7.09
CA PRO A 52 7.70 -7.36 5.78
C PRO A 52 9.09 -7.46 5.13
N SER A 53 9.10 -7.58 3.81
CA SER A 53 10.35 -7.61 3.04
C SER A 53 11.13 -6.32 3.27
N LYS A 54 12.30 -6.42 3.90
CA LYS A 54 13.19 -5.28 4.11
C LYS A 54 13.85 -4.90 2.79
N GLY A 55 13.65 -3.65 2.36
CA GLY A 55 14.29 -3.09 1.17
C GLY A 55 13.55 -1.85 0.70
N GLN A 56 14.28 -0.85 0.21
CA GLN A 56 13.68 0.26 -0.51
C GLN A 56 13.14 -0.27 -1.85
N LEU A 57 11.93 0.14 -2.22
CA LEU A 57 11.45 -0.04 -3.59
C LEU A 57 12.39 0.73 -4.53
N PRO A 58 12.92 0.10 -5.59
CA PRO A 58 13.52 0.88 -6.66
C PRO A 58 12.40 1.65 -7.37
N PHE A 59 12.26 2.93 -7.08
CA PHE A 59 11.38 3.87 -7.80
C PHE A 59 12.03 4.32 -9.11
N SER A 60 12.59 3.41 -9.89
CA SER A 60 13.17 3.76 -11.19
C SER A 60 12.07 3.76 -12.24
N THR A 61 11.96 4.87 -12.98
CA THR A 61 11.13 4.94 -14.19
C THR A 61 11.61 3.98 -15.27
N ASP A 62 12.87 3.55 -15.23
CA ASP A 62 13.46 2.60 -16.18
C ASP A 62 12.81 1.21 -16.08
N TRP A 63 12.24 0.86 -14.92
CA TRP A 63 11.52 -0.39 -14.75
C TRP A 63 10.35 -0.49 -15.76
N PHE A 64 9.63 0.62 -15.99
CA PHE A 64 8.51 0.70 -16.92
C PHE A 64 8.90 0.78 -18.39
N MET A 65 10.18 1.02 -18.70
CA MET A 65 10.67 1.09 -20.08
C MET A 65 10.93 -0.30 -20.68
N THR A 66 10.99 -1.34 -19.83
CA THR A 66 11.15 -2.72 -20.29
C THR A 66 9.82 -3.29 -20.80
N TRP A 67 9.86 -4.07 -21.89
CA TRP A 67 8.66 -4.44 -22.66
C TRP A 67 7.54 -5.11 -21.83
N GLN A 68 7.87 -6.03 -20.93
CA GLN A 68 6.87 -6.77 -20.15
C GLN A 68 6.23 -5.90 -19.05
N PRO A 69 7.02 -5.24 -18.15
CA PRO A 69 6.50 -4.25 -17.22
C PRO A 69 5.72 -3.11 -17.89
N ASN A 70 6.16 -2.66 -19.07
CA ASN A 70 5.46 -1.61 -19.82
C ASN A 70 4.02 -2.02 -20.16
N ILE A 71 3.84 -3.22 -20.71
CA ILE A 71 2.51 -3.74 -21.07
C ILE A 71 1.62 -3.86 -19.83
N HIS A 72 2.14 -4.44 -18.75
CA HIS A 72 1.39 -4.63 -17.51
C HIS A 72 0.99 -3.30 -16.87
N ALA A 73 1.93 -2.35 -16.78
CA ALA A 73 1.67 -1.04 -16.20
C ALA A 73 0.69 -0.22 -17.05
N SER A 74 0.81 -0.29 -18.38
CA SER A 74 -0.11 0.39 -19.30
C SER A 74 -1.53 -0.17 -19.16
N LEU A 75 -1.68 -1.49 -19.09
CA LEU A 75 -2.99 -2.12 -18.87
C LEU A 75 -3.61 -1.67 -17.54
N PHE A 76 -2.83 -1.72 -16.45
CA PHE A 76 -3.28 -1.27 -15.14
C PHE A 76 -3.71 0.20 -15.16
N LEU A 77 -2.91 1.09 -15.76
CA LEU A 77 -3.20 2.52 -15.82
C LEU A 77 -4.48 2.80 -16.62
N ASN A 78 -4.67 2.13 -17.76
CA ASN A 78 -5.90 2.28 -18.55
C ASN A 78 -7.15 1.86 -17.76
N ILE A 79 -7.08 0.74 -17.02
CA ILE A 79 -8.19 0.30 -16.17
C ILE A 79 -8.45 1.33 -15.07
N HIS A 80 -7.40 1.86 -14.45
CA HIS A 80 -7.52 2.87 -13.41
C HIS A 80 -8.12 4.18 -13.94
N GLU A 81 -7.69 4.66 -15.11
CA GLU A 81 -8.27 5.85 -15.76
C GLU A 81 -9.73 5.64 -16.14
N TYR A 82 -10.14 4.43 -16.51
CA TYR A 82 -11.53 4.12 -16.81
C TYR A 82 -12.43 4.08 -15.56
N LEU A 83 -11.90 3.67 -14.41
CA LEU A 83 -12.66 3.53 -13.16
C LEU A 83 -12.77 4.83 -12.34
N ASN A 84 -11.92 5.82 -12.60
CA ASN A 84 -11.94 7.14 -11.95
C ASN A 84 -12.85 8.13 -12.67
#